data_AF-A0A7Y0HAS2-F1
#
_entry.id   AF-A0A7Y0HAS2-F1
#
_cell.length_a   1.000
_cell.length_b   1.000
_cell.length_c   1.000
_cell.angle_alpha   90.00
_cell.angle_beta   90.00
_cell.angle_gamma   90.00
#
_symmetry.space_group_name_H-M   'P 1'
#
loop_
_entity.id
_entity.type
_entity.pdbx_description
1 polymer ?
#
loop_
_entity_poly.entity_id
_entity_poly.type
_entity_poly.pdbx_seq_one_letter_code
_entity_poly.pdbx_strand_id
1 'polypeptide(L)'
;MKQHPAKDNPNGDGVLAPVLLVQAPPVPDEGRFYNAILELLFAPYRPSERVDKKQFQVIKLLRYIGTKILVIDEIHHILAGNLNRQRAFLNVLKYLGNELQISIVGVGTKDAFRALQSDPQLANRFEPVLLPRWEFNQDFLRLLVSFERMLPLRKPSSLHAKSLAMQLFSMCEGYIGELSRLLNDVAVYAVKNNIEAITPIVLDKINWVTPSQRKRQLDKAI
;
A
#
# COMPACT_ATOMS: atom_id res chain seq x y z
N MET A 1 -3.01 -8.88 5.02
CA MET A 1 -3.12 -10.05 5.92
C MET A 1 -3.00 -11.43 5.25
N LYS A 2 -3.09 -11.61 3.92
CA LYS A 2 -3.05 -12.96 3.29
C LYS A 2 -1.70 -13.72 3.40
N GLN A 3 -0.56 -13.04 3.51
CA GLN A 3 0.76 -13.71 3.59
C GLN A 3 1.24 -13.94 5.04
N HIS A 4 0.66 -13.25 6.01
CA HIS A 4 0.90 -13.45 7.44
C HIS A 4 -0.45 -13.48 8.16
N PRO A 5 -1.24 -14.55 7.96
CA PRO A 5 -2.54 -14.68 8.62
C PRO A 5 -2.33 -14.79 10.13
N ALA A 6 -3.31 -14.28 10.86
CA ALA A 6 -3.38 -14.47 12.28
C ALA A 6 -3.47 -15.99 12.55
N LYS A 7 -2.60 -16.52 13.41
CA LYS A 7 -2.56 -17.96 13.72
C LYS A 7 -3.28 -18.21 15.03
N ASP A 8 -4.10 -19.25 15.07
CA ASP A 8 -4.61 -19.76 16.35
C ASP A 8 -3.42 -20.17 17.22
N ASN A 9 -3.50 -19.80 18.51
CA ASN A 9 -2.54 -20.21 19.52
C ASN A 9 -3.19 -21.31 20.38
N PRO A 10 -3.17 -22.58 19.95
CA PRO A 10 -3.88 -23.65 20.68
C PRO A 10 -3.34 -23.87 22.11
N ASN A 11 -2.16 -23.31 22.44
CA ASN A 11 -1.56 -23.38 23.77
C ASN A 11 -1.67 -22.06 24.56
N GLY A 12 -2.48 -21.09 24.09
CA GLY A 12 -2.71 -19.83 24.77
C GLY A 12 -4.13 -19.29 24.55
N ASP A 13 -4.45 -18.17 25.19
CA ASP A 13 -5.83 -17.68 25.28
C ASP A 13 -6.28 -16.82 24.07
N GLY A 14 -5.50 -16.72 22.99
CA GLY A 14 -5.83 -15.80 21.89
C GLY A 14 -5.03 -15.95 20.60
N VAL A 15 -5.49 -15.25 19.56
CA VAL A 15 -4.90 -15.29 18.22
C VAL A 15 -3.56 -14.53 18.18
N LEU A 16 -2.56 -15.09 17.49
CA LEU A 16 -1.28 -14.43 17.23
C LEU A 16 -1.28 -13.68 15.89
N ALA A 17 -1.00 -12.39 15.94
CA ALA A 17 -0.87 -11.52 14.78
C ALA A 17 0.49 -10.77 14.84
N PRO A 18 1.59 -11.41 14.41
CA PRO A 18 2.93 -10.84 14.51
C PRO A 18 3.13 -9.62 13.59
N VAL A 19 2.37 -9.51 12.51
CA VAL A 19 2.40 -8.36 11.59
C VAL A 19 1.01 -7.75 11.51
N LEU A 20 0.90 -6.48 11.85
CA LEU A 20 -0.34 -5.72 11.73
C LEU A 20 -0.17 -4.60 10.70
N LEU A 21 -1.09 -4.46 9.76
CA LEU A 21 -1.10 -3.38 8.77
C LEU A 21 -2.27 -2.46 9.05
N VAL A 22 -1.99 -1.19 9.33
CA VAL A 22 -2.97 -0.14 9.57
C VAL A 22 -2.72 1.03 8.61
N GLN A 23 -3.77 1.69 8.15
CA GLN A 23 -3.64 2.91 7.36
C GLN A 23 -3.54 4.11 8.31
N ALA A 24 -2.62 5.05 8.03
CA ALA A 24 -2.55 6.30 8.78
C ALA A 24 -3.86 7.10 8.61
N PRO A 25 -4.34 7.79 9.65
CA PRO A 25 -5.50 8.68 9.50
C PRO A 25 -5.18 9.82 8.52
N PRO A 26 -6.20 10.37 7.82
CA PRO A 26 -6.01 11.44 6.82
C PRO A 26 -5.47 12.76 7.41
N VAL A 27 -5.41 12.85 8.74
CA VAL A 27 -4.77 13.93 9.50
C VAL A 27 -3.92 13.30 10.61
N PRO A 28 -2.78 13.89 10.99
CA PRO A 28 -1.90 13.38 12.06
C PRO A 28 -2.55 13.53 13.45
N ASP A 29 -3.50 12.64 13.74
CA ASP A 29 -4.30 12.63 14.96
C ASP A 29 -4.15 11.29 15.67
N GLU A 30 -3.64 11.35 16.91
CA GLU A 30 -3.37 10.19 17.74
C GLU A 30 -4.64 9.38 18.04
N GLY A 31 -5.74 10.05 18.38
CA GLY A 31 -7.00 9.40 18.72
C GLY A 31 -7.59 8.64 17.54
N ARG A 32 -7.54 9.21 16.34
CA ARG A 32 -7.97 8.54 15.10
C ARG A 32 -7.07 7.36 14.74
N PHE A 33 -5.77 7.46 14.99
CA PHE A 33 -4.86 6.35 14.74
C PHE A 33 -5.15 5.15 15.66
N TYR A 34 -5.37 5.40 16.96
CA TYR A 34 -5.77 4.32 17.87
C TYR A 34 -7.14 3.74 17.52
N ASN A 35 -8.11 4.56 17.11
CA ASN A 35 -9.39 4.05 16.62
C ASN A 35 -9.19 3.09 15.44
N ALA A 36 -8.37 3.46 14.45
CA ALA A 36 -8.10 2.62 13.27
C ALA A 36 -7.46 1.27 13.66
N ILE A 37 -6.57 1.26 14.65
CA ILE A 37 -5.99 0.01 15.19
C ILE A 37 -7.06 -0.82 15.91
N LEU A 38 -7.89 -0.21 16.74
CA LEU A 38 -8.95 -0.92 17.48
C LEU A 38 -10.01 -1.50 16.53
N GLU A 39 -10.39 -0.77 15.48
CA GLU A 39 -11.27 -1.25 14.42
C GLU A 39 -10.68 -2.47 13.70
N LEU A 40 -9.40 -2.39 13.32
CA LEU A 40 -8.69 -3.48 12.66
C LEU A 40 -8.63 -4.76 13.51
N LEU A 41 -8.55 -4.60 14.83
CA LEU A 41 -8.54 -5.70 15.80
C LEU A 41 -9.94 -6.15 16.23
N PHE A 42 -11.00 -5.57 15.66
CA PHE A 42 -12.40 -5.79 16.07
C PHE A 42 -12.63 -5.60 17.57
N ALA A 43 -11.85 -4.72 18.20
CA ALA A 43 -11.91 -4.46 19.62
C ALA A 43 -13.04 -3.46 19.93
N PRO A 44 -13.83 -3.67 21.00
CA PRO A 44 -14.86 -2.72 21.40
C PRO A 44 -14.20 -1.43 21.89
N TYR A 45 -14.63 -0.29 21.35
CA TYR A 45 -14.15 1.02 21.76
C TYR A 45 -15.24 2.09 21.53
N ARG A 46 -15.13 3.24 22.21
CA ARG A 46 -15.98 4.40 21.94
C ARG A 46 -15.17 5.46 21.19
N PRO A 47 -15.60 5.95 20.02
CA PRO A 47 -14.85 6.97 19.28
C PRO A 47 -14.59 8.26 20.08
N SER A 48 -15.49 8.62 21.00
CA SER A 48 -15.36 9.79 21.89
C SER A 48 -14.55 9.52 23.16
N GLU A 49 -14.04 8.31 23.37
CA GLU A 49 -13.24 7.98 24.53
C GLU A 49 -11.92 8.75 24.55
N ARG A 50 -11.41 9.01 25.77
CA ARG A 50 -10.16 9.72 25.96
C ARG A 50 -9.00 8.96 25.29
N VAL A 51 -8.07 9.72 24.70
CA VAL A 51 -6.95 9.18 23.93
C VAL A 51 -6.04 8.27 24.76
N ASP A 52 -5.80 8.61 26.02
CA ASP A 52 -4.98 7.81 26.95
C ASP A 52 -5.58 6.41 27.24
N LYS A 53 -6.91 6.30 27.32
CA LYS A 53 -7.56 5.00 27.46
C LYS A 53 -7.41 4.15 26.21
N LYS A 54 -7.56 4.75 25.03
CA LYS A 54 -7.38 4.07 23.74
C LYS A 54 -5.94 3.62 23.57
N GLN A 55 -4.97 4.46 23.90
CA GLN A 55 -3.54 4.15 23.91
C GLN A 55 -3.26 2.91 24.77
N PHE A 56 -3.75 2.89 26.01
CA PHE A 56 -3.59 1.76 26.91
C PHE A 56 -4.19 0.46 26.34
N GLN A 57 -5.40 0.54 25.79
CA GLN A 57 -6.08 -0.60 25.19
C GLN A 57 -5.31 -1.13 23.97
N VAL A 58 -4.86 -0.24 23.07
CA VAL A 58 -4.05 -0.60 21.89
C VAL A 58 -2.78 -1.31 22.32
N ILE A 59 -2.02 -0.76 23.27
CA ILE A 59 -0.77 -1.39 23.74
C ILE A 59 -1.04 -2.78 24.30
N LYS A 60 -2.06 -2.91 25.15
CA LYS A 60 -2.44 -4.19 25.76
C LYS A 60 -2.77 -5.23 24.69
N LEU A 61 -3.58 -4.87 23.70
CA LEU A 61 -4.00 -5.78 22.64
C LEU A 61 -2.84 -6.17 21.72
N LEU A 62 -2.00 -5.21 21.31
CA LEU A 62 -0.84 -5.50 20.45
C LEU A 62 0.18 -6.42 21.15
N ARG A 63 0.39 -6.25 22.46
CA ARG A 63 1.19 -7.20 23.25
C ARG A 63 0.54 -8.57 23.32
N TYR A 64 -0.77 -8.61 23.59
CA TYR A 64 -1.53 -9.85 23.74
C TYR A 64 -1.50 -10.71 22.49
N ILE A 65 -1.71 -10.11 21.32
CA ILE A 65 -1.65 -10.83 20.03
C ILE A 65 -0.22 -11.05 19.53
N GLY A 66 0.79 -10.69 20.33
CA GLY A 66 2.19 -10.91 20.01
C GLY A 66 2.68 -10.14 18.78
N THR A 67 2.16 -8.94 18.52
CA THR A 67 2.63 -8.10 17.41
C THR A 67 4.12 -7.82 17.54
N LYS A 68 4.85 -7.95 16.42
CA LYS A 68 6.29 -7.70 16.29
C LYS A 68 6.61 -6.65 15.23
N ILE A 69 5.70 -6.45 14.27
CA ILE A 69 5.82 -5.47 13.20
C ILE A 69 4.49 -4.73 13.07
N LEU A 70 4.53 -3.39 13.14
CA LEU A 70 3.42 -2.51 12.80
C LEU A 70 3.71 -1.81 11.48
N VAL A 71 2.98 -2.17 10.43
CA VAL A 71 3.04 -1.52 9.12
C VAL A 71 2.01 -0.40 9.10
N ILE A 72 2.46 0.81 8.77
CA ILE A 72 1.63 2.02 8.67
C ILE A 72 1.62 2.45 7.21
N ASP A 73 0.51 2.19 6.54
CA ASP A 73 0.32 2.61 5.15
C ASP A 73 -0.10 4.09 5.08
N GLU A 74 0.14 4.73 3.94
CA GLU A 74 -0.17 6.14 3.70
C GLU A 74 0.42 7.10 4.76
N ILE A 75 1.63 6.80 5.28
CA ILE A 75 2.28 7.59 6.36
C ILE A 75 2.50 9.06 5.98
N HIS A 76 2.43 9.39 4.69
CA HIS A 76 2.47 10.75 4.17
C HIS A 76 1.28 11.62 4.59
N HIS A 77 0.18 11.04 5.09
CA HIS A 77 -0.89 11.80 5.75
C HIS A 77 -0.42 12.59 6.97
N ILE A 78 0.75 12.28 7.53
CA ILE A 78 1.37 13.11 8.54
C ILE A 78 1.51 14.57 8.08
N LEU A 79 1.78 14.80 6.80
CA LEU A 79 1.99 16.12 6.20
C LEU A 79 0.73 16.99 6.18
N ALA A 80 -0.47 16.41 6.35
CA ALA A 80 -1.73 17.15 6.31
C ALA A 80 -1.96 18.07 7.52
N GLY A 81 -1.17 17.92 8.59
CA GLY A 81 -1.22 18.79 9.77
C GLY A 81 -0.15 19.87 9.80
N ASN A 82 -0.33 20.86 10.67
CA ASN A 82 0.74 21.81 11.00
C ASN A 82 1.94 21.11 11.67
N LEU A 83 3.08 21.80 11.74
CA LEU A 83 4.34 21.23 12.28
C LEU A 83 4.19 20.68 13.72
N ASN A 84 3.34 21.28 14.54
CA ASN A 84 3.12 20.79 15.91
C ASN A 84 2.36 19.46 15.92
N ARG A 85 1.32 19.32 15.08
CA ARG A 85 0.61 18.05 14.93
C ARG A 85 1.48 16.96 14.30
N GLN A 86 2.31 17.33 13.31
CA GLN A 86 3.30 16.42 12.73
C GLN A 86 4.23 15.85 13.82
N ARG A 87 4.86 16.73 14.63
CA ARG A 87 5.74 16.30 15.73
C ARG A 87 5.00 15.47 16.78
N ALA A 88 3.77 15.84 17.13
CA ALA A 88 2.96 15.06 18.07
C ALA A 88 2.73 13.64 17.55
N PHE A 89 2.40 13.48 16.27
CA PHE A 89 2.20 12.17 15.65
C PHE A 89 3.51 11.36 15.56
N LEU A 90 4.63 12.00 15.23
CA LEU A 90 5.96 11.35 15.27
C LEU A 90 6.29 10.82 16.69
N ASN A 91 5.93 11.58 17.73
CA ASN A 91 6.09 11.13 19.11
C ASN A 91 5.21 9.92 19.44
N VAL A 92 3.99 9.83 18.91
CA VAL A 92 3.12 8.64 19.05
C VAL A 92 3.79 7.41 18.45
N LEU A 93 4.35 7.52 17.24
CA LEU A 93 5.05 6.41 16.58
C LEU A 93 6.27 5.97 17.39
N LYS A 94 7.08 6.94 17.85
CA LYS A 94 8.24 6.68 18.72
C LYS A 94 7.83 5.96 20.00
N TYR A 95 6.77 6.43 20.64
CA TYR A 95 6.27 5.86 21.88
C TYR A 95 5.80 4.42 21.68
N LEU A 96 4.99 4.14 20.66
CA LEU A 96 4.53 2.79 20.34
C LEU A 96 5.70 1.83 20.07
N GLY A 97 6.68 2.26 19.27
CA GLY A 97 7.85 1.43 18.96
C GLY A 97 8.67 1.07 20.21
N ASN A 98 8.88 2.05 21.10
CA ASN A 98 9.61 1.83 22.35
C ASN A 98 8.83 0.96 23.34
N GLU A 99 7.55 1.27 23.57
CA GLU A 99 6.72 0.61 24.58
C GLU A 99 6.41 -0.85 24.18
N LEU A 100 6.16 -1.11 22.90
CA LEU A 100 5.88 -2.46 22.41
C LEU A 100 7.14 -3.25 22.09
N GLN A 101 8.30 -2.57 21.98
CA GLN A 101 9.56 -3.14 21.48
C GLN A 101 9.38 -3.85 20.13
N ILE A 102 8.73 -3.16 19.18
CA ILE A 102 8.41 -3.67 17.84
C ILE A 102 9.05 -2.83 16.75
N SER A 103 9.19 -3.42 15.56
CA SER A 103 9.56 -2.68 14.36
C SER A 103 8.36 -1.93 13.78
N ILE A 104 8.56 -0.69 13.38
CA ILE A 104 7.56 0.10 12.65
C ILE A 104 8.01 0.25 11.21
N VAL A 105 7.13 -0.08 10.27
CA VAL A 105 7.37 0.08 8.83
C VAL A 105 6.40 1.12 8.29
N GLY A 106 6.92 2.27 7.86
CA GLY A 106 6.12 3.31 7.22
C GLY A 106 6.12 3.14 5.70
N VAL A 107 4.93 3.07 5.09
CA VAL A 107 4.76 3.04 3.63
C VAL A 107 4.13 4.36 3.21
N GLY A 108 4.72 5.03 2.21
CA GLY A 108 4.23 6.31 1.73
C GLY A 108 5.15 6.98 0.73
N THR A 109 4.97 8.29 0.56
CA THR A 109 5.69 9.09 -0.43
C THR A 109 7.08 9.51 0.06
N LYS A 110 7.93 9.98 -0.88
CA LYS A 110 9.26 10.54 -0.57
C LYS A 110 9.20 11.73 0.39
N ASP A 111 8.12 12.52 0.35
CA ASP A 111 7.98 13.68 1.24
C ASP A 111 7.66 13.26 2.68
N ALA A 112 6.97 12.13 2.87
CA ALA A 112 6.80 11.55 4.20
C ALA A 112 8.13 11.14 4.82
N PHE A 113 9.00 10.53 4.01
CA PHE A 113 10.34 10.18 4.45
C PHE A 113 11.14 11.42 4.89
N ARG A 114 11.05 12.53 4.14
CA ARG A 114 11.68 13.81 4.54
C ARG A 114 11.13 14.33 5.87
N ALA A 115 9.82 14.23 6.11
CA ALA A 115 9.22 14.62 7.38
C ALA A 115 9.69 13.73 8.54
N LEU A 116 9.80 12.41 8.35
CA LEU A 116 10.36 11.50 9.35
C LEU A 116 11.83 11.83 9.69
N GLN A 117 12.62 12.16 8.66
CA GLN A 117 14.04 12.54 8.81
C GLN A 117 14.24 13.90 9.50
N SER A 118 13.20 14.72 9.63
CA SER A 118 13.27 15.98 10.38
C SER A 118 13.38 15.79 11.89
N ASP A 119 13.02 14.61 12.41
CA ASP A 119 13.25 14.22 13.81
C ASP A 119 14.53 13.36 13.88
N PRO A 120 15.64 13.86 14.48
CA PRO A 120 16.89 13.11 14.59
C PRO A 120 16.76 11.75 15.31
N GLN A 121 15.78 11.59 16.21
CA GLN A 121 15.56 10.33 16.92
C GLN A 121 14.91 9.26 16.04
N LEU A 122 14.19 9.68 15.00
CA LEU A 122 13.55 8.80 14.02
C LEU A 122 14.38 8.62 12.76
N ALA A 123 15.18 9.61 12.39
CA ALA A 123 16.05 9.60 11.21
C ALA A 123 16.89 8.31 11.09
N ASN A 124 17.48 7.86 12.20
CA ASN A 124 18.31 6.64 12.25
C ASN A 124 17.51 5.35 12.47
N ARG A 125 16.19 5.43 12.72
CA ARG A 125 15.32 4.26 12.97
C ARG A 125 14.51 3.84 11.76
N PHE A 126 14.32 4.76 10.79
CA PHE A 126 13.60 4.49 9.55
C PHE A 126 14.57 4.45 8.38
N GLU A 127 15.07 3.25 8.08
CA GLU A 127 15.87 3.01 6.88
C GLU A 127 14.98 3.01 5.62
N PRO A 128 15.34 3.77 4.57
CA PRO A 128 14.52 3.87 3.38
C PRO A 128 14.67 2.63 2.50
N VAL A 129 13.54 2.01 2.15
CA VAL A 129 13.44 1.06 1.04
C VAL A 129 12.64 1.71 -0.07
N LEU A 130 13.28 1.95 -1.21
CA LEU A 130 12.64 2.60 -2.35
C LEU A 130 12.01 1.55 -3.27
N LEU A 131 10.76 1.77 -3.65
CA LEU A 131 10.09 1.03 -4.73
C LEU A 131 10.16 1.89 -6.00
N PRO A 132 11.13 1.67 -6.89
CA PRO A 132 11.24 2.44 -8.12
C PRO A 132 10.09 2.13 -9.07
N ARG A 133 9.91 2.99 -10.07
CA ARG A 133 9.05 2.65 -11.21
C ARG A 133 9.67 1.47 -11.96
N TRP A 134 8.81 0.67 -12.57
CA TRP A 134 9.28 -0.41 -13.43
C TRP A 134 9.96 0.15 -14.66
N GLU A 135 11.08 -0.45 -15.03
CA GLU A 135 11.80 -0.17 -16.27
C GLU A 135 11.54 -1.30 -17.27
N PHE A 136 11.72 -1.04 -18.56
CA PHE A 136 11.56 -2.08 -19.58
C PHE A 136 12.76 -3.03 -19.59
N ASN A 137 12.75 -3.96 -18.65
CA ASN A 137 13.83 -4.91 -18.40
C ASN A 137 13.27 -6.32 -18.10
N GLN A 138 14.17 -7.25 -17.73
CA GLN A 138 13.78 -8.63 -17.43
C GLN A 138 12.83 -8.75 -16.23
N ASP A 139 12.92 -7.86 -15.24
CA ASP A 139 11.98 -7.83 -14.12
C ASP A 139 10.57 -7.46 -14.60
N PHE A 140 10.43 -6.46 -15.48
CA PHE A 140 9.13 -6.12 -16.05
C PHE A 140 8.54 -7.26 -16.90
N LEU A 141 9.37 -7.97 -17.68
CA LEU A 141 8.90 -9.17 -18.39
C LEU A 141 8.43 -10.27 -17.43
N ARG A 142 9.13 -10.49 -16.32
CA ARG A 142 8.68 -11.41 -15.25
C ARG A 142 7.37 -10.97 -14.60
N LEU A 143 7.19 -9.66 -14.41
CA LEU A 143 5.93 -9.10 -13.92
C LEU A 143 4.77 -9.42 -14.87
N LEU A 144 4.97 -9.25 -16.19
CA LEU A 144 3.97 -9.57 -17.20
C LEU A 144 3.58 -11.06 -17.18
N VAL A 145 4.56 -11.96 -17.03
CA VAL A 145 4.29 -13.40 -16.86
C VAL A 145 3.45 -13.66 -15.61
N SER A 146 3.71 -12.92 -14.53
CA SER A 146 2.95 -13.06 -13.27
C SER A 146 1.50 -12.59 -13.43
N PHE A 147 1.27 -11.48 -14.14
CA PHE A 147 -0.09 -11.04 -14.49
C PHE A 147 -0.81 -12.05 -15.38
N GLU A 148 -0.13 -12.57 -16.41
CA GLU A 148 -0.74 -13.51 -17.36
C GLU A 148 -1.31 -14.76 -16.67
N ARG A 149 -0.62 -15.27 -15.65
CA ARG A 149 -1.08 -16.40 -14.82
C ARG A 149 -2.34 -16.10 -14.01
N MET A 150 -2.63 -14.83 -13.75
CA MET A 150 -3.77 -14.39 -12.95
C MET A 150 -4.95 -13.93 -13.80
N LEU A 151 -4.74 -13.66 -15.09
CA LEU A 151 -5.80 -13.21 -15.98
C LEU A 151 -6.78 -14.35 -16.30
N PRO A 152 -8.09 -14.12 -16.23
CA PRO A 152 -9.11 -15.15 -16.46
C PRO A 152 -9.39 -15.36 -17.96
N LEU A 153 -8.36 -15.46 -18.79
CA LEU A 153 -8.47 -15.62 -20.25
C LEU A 153 -8.21 -17.07 -20.65
N ARG A 154 -9.02 -17.62 -21.57
CA ARG A 154 -8.90 -19.04 -21.96
C ARG A 154 -7.68 -19.34 -22.84
N LYS A 155 -7.16 -18.35 -23.56
CA LYS A 155 -6.01 -18.52 -24.47
C LYS A 155 -4.79 -17.77 -23.93
N PRO A 156 -3.58 -18.33 -24.11
CA PRO A 156 -2.35 -17.63 -23.75
C PRO A 156 -2.22 -16.35 -24.56
N SER A 157 -1.86 -15.26 -23.88
CA SER A 157 -1.66 -13.95 -24.49
C SER A 157 -0.19 -13.67 -24.79
N SER A 158 0.73 -14.43 -24.16
CA SER A 158 2.18 -14.25 -24.22
C SER A 158 2.57 -12.80 -23.96
N LEU A 159 2.14 -12.23 -22.82
CA LEU A 159 2.29 -10.80 -22.52
C LEU A 159 3.74 -10.33 -22.56
N HIS A 160 4.66 -11.23 -22.22
CA HIS A 160 6.11 -11.02 -22.23
C HIS A 160 6.74 -10.99 -23.63
N ALA A 161 5.97 -11.32 -24.69
CA ALA A 161 6.45 -11.23 -26.06
C ALA A 161 6.83 -9.78 -26.41
N LYS A 162 8.00 -9.59 -27.03
CA LYS A 162 8.64 -8.27 -27.21
C LYS A 162 7.71 -7.16 -27.68
N SER A 163 6.90 -7.41 -28.73
CA SER A 163 5.97 -6.42 -29.29
C SER A 163 4.90 -6.01 -28.27
N LEU A 164 4.25 -7.00 -27.64
CA LEU A 164 3.16 -6.76 -26.71
C LEU A 164 3.67 -6.12 -25.41
N ALA A 165 4.79 -6.61 -24.88
CA ALA A 165 5.43 -6.07 -23.70
C ALA A 165 5.84 -4.59 -23.89
N MET A 166 6.39 -4.24 -25.05
CA MET A 166 6.79 -2.87 -25.35
C MET A 166 5.58 -1.93 -25.43
N GLN A 167 4.49 -2.38 -26.05
CA GLN A 167 3.24 -1.61 -26.11
C GLN A 167 2.63 -1.40 -24.72
N LEU A 168 2.52 -2.47 -23.92
CA LEU A 168 2.05 -2.40 -22.53
C LEU A 168 2.90 -1.45 -21.68
N PHE A 169 4.23 -1.53 -21.81
CA PHE A 169 5.14 -0.65 -21.10
C PHE A 169 4.95 0.82 -21.49
N SER A 170 4.82 1.09 -22.80
CA SER A 170 4.55 2.45 -23.30
C SER A 170 3.23 3.01 -22.79
N MET A 171 2.20 2.17 -22.64
CA MET A 171 0.88 2.60 -22.18
C MET A 171 0.81 2.81 -20.65
N CYS A 172 1.51 1.98 -19.87
CA CYS A 172 1.53 2.07 -18.41
C CYS A 172 2.63 2.99 -17.86
N GLU A 173 3.63 3.36 -18.67
CA GLU A 173 4.76 4.23 -18.32
C GLU A 173 5.52 3.76 -17.06
N GLY A 174 5.60 2.43 -16.86
CA GLY A 174 6.30 1.81 -15.72
C GLY A 174 5.52 1.82 -14.40
N TYR A 175 4.27 2.29 -14.38
CA TYR A 175 3.41 2.23 -13.20
C TYR A 175 2.67 0.89 -13.15
N ILE A 176 2.96 0.07 -12.14
CA ILE A 176 2.32 -1.24 -11.95
C ILE A 176 0.79 -1.14 -11.75
N GLY A 177 0.31 -0.10 -11.07
CA GLY A 177 -1.12 0.15 -10.91
C GLY A 177 -1.82 0.44 -12.25
N GLU A 178 -1.16 1.21 -13.12
CA GLU A 178 -1.67 1.50 -14.46
C GLU A 178 -1.59 0.29 -15.38
N LEU A 179 -0.54 -0.52 -15.26
CA LEU A 179 -0.46 -1.81 -15.95
C LEU A 179 -1.61 -2.75 -15.53
N SER A 180 -1.88 -2.86 -14.23
CA SER A 180 -2.99 -3.68 -13.71
C SER A 180 -4.34 -3.20 -14.25
N ARG A 181 -4.59 -1.88 -14.22
CA ARG A 181 -5.82 -1.29 -14.76
C ARG A 181 -5.93 -1.54 -16.28
N LEU A 182 -4.87 -1.32 -17.03
CA LEU A 182 -4.81 -1.57 -18.47
C LEU A 182 -5.15 -3.03 -18.79
N LEU A 183 -4.47 -3.98 -18.13
CA LEU A 183 -4.69 -5.40 -18.37
C LEU A 183 -6.12 -5.83 -18.02
N ASN A 184 -6.71 -5.27 -16.96
CA ASN A 184 -8.11 -5.53 -16.61
C ASN A 184 -9.07 -5.00 -17.69
N ASP A 185 -8.90 -3.75 -18.14
CA ASP A 185 -9.77 -3.15 -19.17
C ASP A 185 -9.70 -3.95 -20.49
N VAL A 186 -8.48 -4.36 -20.87
CA VAL A 186 -8.23 -5.13 -22.09
C VAL A 186 -8.77 -6.56 -21.97
N ALA A 187 -8.60 -7.21 -20.82
CA ALA A 187 -9.13 -8.55 -20.58
C ALA A 187 -10.67 -8.56 -20.59
N VAL A 188 -11.32 -7.55 -19.98
CA VAL A 188 -12.78 -7.39 -20.05
C VAL A 188 -13.25 -7.26 -21.49
N TYR A 189 -12.57 -6.46 -22.31
CA TYR A 189 -12.89 -6.35 -23.73
C TYR A 189 -12.70 -7.68 -24.46
N ALA A 190 -11.59 -8.39 -24.22
CA ALA A 190 -11.30 -9.66 -24.87
C ALA A 190 -12.36 -10.73 -24.56
N VAL A 191 -12.85 -10.79 -23.31
CA VAL A 191 -13.92 -11.69 -22.90
C VAL A 191 -15.25 -11.31 -23.56
N LYS A 192 -15.64 -10.02 -23.50
CA LYS A 192 -16.90 -9.54 -24.10
C LYS A 192 -17.01 -9.81 -25.60
N ASN A 193 -15.87 -9.83 -26.30
CA ASN A 193 -15.80 -10.07 -27.74
C ASN A 193 -15.42 -11.52 -28.11
N ASN A 194 -15.42 -12.46 -27.15
CA ASN A 194 -15.05 -13.87 -27.36
C ASN A 194 -13.65 -14.10 -27.96
N ILE A 195 -12.74 -13.14 -27.81
CA ILE A 195 -11.35 -13.24 -28.30
C ILE A 195 -10.56 -14.15 -27.36
N GLU A 196 -10.78 -13.96 -26.04
CA GLU A 196 -10.19 -14.77 -24.96
C GLU A 196 -8.64 -14.73 -24.90
N ALA A 197 -8.03 -13.67 -25.46
CA ALA A 197 -6.59 -13.39 -25.43
C ALA A 197 -6.34 -11.88 -25.53
N ILE A 198 -5.24 -11.39 -24.95
CA ILE A 198 -4.71 -10.05 -25.20
C ILE A 198 -3.74 -10.11 -26.37
N THR A 199 -4.02 -9.33 -27.41
CA THR A 199 -3.14 -9.16 -28.58
C THR A 199 -2.95 -7.67 -28.86
N PRO A 200 -1.96 -7.27 -29.68
CA PRO A 200 -1.77 -5.86 -30.05
C PRO A 200 -3.04 -5.22 -30.63
N ILE A 201 -3.79 -5.96 -31.46
CA ILE A 201 -5.05 -5.50 -32.06
C ILE A 201 -6.09 -5.20 -30.97
N VAL A 202 -6.16 -6.00 -29.91
CA VAL A 202 -7.11 -5.80 -28.80
C VAL A 202 -6.73 -4.58 -27.97
N LEU A 203 -5.42 -4.36 -27.75
CA LEU A 203 -4.94 -3.16 -27.06
C LEU A 203 -5.36 -1.87 -27.79
N ASP A 204 -5.26 -1.87 -29.12
CA ASP A 204 -5.62 -0.71 -29.96
C ASP A 204 -7.12 -0.38 -29.93
N LYS A 205 -7.97 -1.30 -29.44
CA LYS A 205 -9.42 -1.06 -29.26
C LYS A 205 -9.76 -0.39 -27.94
N ILE A 206 -8.83 -0.32 -27.00
CA ILE A 206 -9.05 0.36 -25.73
C ILE A 206 -8.71 1.84 -25.90
N ASN A 207 -9.66 2.71 -25.54
CA ASN A 207 -9.44 4.16 -25.45
C ASN A 207 -8.60 4.50 -24.22
N TRP A 208 -7.34 4.06 -24.22
CA TRP A 208 -6.42 4.26 -23.12
C TRP A 208 -5.72 5.61 -23.24
N VAL A 209 -5.72 6.37 -22.15
CA VAL A 209 -4.95 7.62 -22.02
C VAL A 209 -3.79 7.38 -21.05
N THR A 210 -2.56 7.56 -21.54
CA THR A 210 -1.37 7.29 -20.73
C THR A 210 -1.29 8.26 -19.54
N PRO A 211 -0.59 7.90 -18.44
CA PRO A 211 -0.46 8.78 -17.29
C PRO A 211 0.07 10.18 -17.63
N SER A 212 1.10 10.28 -18.48
CA SER A 212 1.64 11.56 -18.93
C SER A 212 0.66 12.39 -19.75
N GLN A 213 -0.16 11.75 -20.61
CA GLN A 213 -1.20 12.42 -21.39
C GLN A 213 -2.32 12.95 -20.49
N ARG A 214 -2.78 12.16 -19.52
CA ARG A 214 -3.78 12.60 -18.52
C ARG A 214 -3.30 13.84 -17.77
N LYS A 215 -2.04 13.84 -17.32
CA LYS A 215 -1.46 15.00 -16.64
C LYS A 215 -1.48 16.24 -17.53
N ARG A 216 -1.06 16.13 -18.79
CA ARG A 216 -1.07 17.24 -19.76
C ARG A 216 -2.47 17.77 -20.07
N GLN A 217 -3.49 16.91 -20.08
CA GLN A 217 -4.88 17.34 -20.29
C GLN A 217 -5.39 18.17 -19.11
N LEU A 218 -5.06 17.76 -17.88
CA LEU A 218 -5.39 18.52 -16.67
C LEU A 218 -4.70 19.89 -16.66
N ASP A 219 -3.40 19.92 -16.96
CA ASP A 219 -2.61 21.16 -17.00
C ASP A 219 -3.10 22.17 -18.07
N LYS A 220 -3.85 21.72 -19.08
CA LYS A 220 -4.46 22.58 -20.13
C LYS A 220 -5.88 23.02 -19.81
N ALA A 221 -6.56 22.33 -18.90
CA ALA A 221 -7.95 22.60 -18.52
C ALA A 221 -8.06 23.55 -17.32
N ILE A 222 -6.94 23.80 -16.63
CA ILE A 222 -6.75 24.77 -15.55
C ILE A 222 -6.11 26.04 -16.14
#